data_AF-A0A9D2LQM8-F1
#
_entry.id   AF-A0A9D2LQM8-F1
#
_cell.length_a   1.000
_cell.length_b   1.000
_cell.length_c   1.000
_cell.angle_alpha   90.00
_cell.angle_beta   90.00
_cell.angle_gamma   90.00
#
_symmetry.space_group_name_H-M   'P 1'
#
loop_
_entity.id
_entity.type
_entity.pdbx_description
1 polymer ?
#
loop_
_entity_poly.entity_id
_entity_poly.type
_entity_poly.pdbx_seq_one_letter_code
_entity_poly.pdbx_strand_id
1 'polypeptide(L)'
;MEQLNAGELTAEEVKVLYAQTQQPAVQATTEPQADTPVLDPAAEPVVTILFSESPYLEIGQKMPLHEANDLFAKLDAEHPGNGYYDKTDFRIDFIFQGEAQSYSGRQDFGDRDGSLIVHMRDYQDFYLHNGEWKNYLLQQKGAEALAEDQASRETFVSEIIPYMELHCNLSRLEQEAQRLLESDSALKPEKTAYYKAMVNYVKNCRPLLNQGQYQLPQPPKPSDFDQSLQSYKEHVLAEIKKEAVAAGMTVEKYAVAGYEASEQPQEFQVQPTQEDPERPAKELSASDYYYSINEDDARRAKEMNSFSDYEPGSATAEYRHYVDNAFEIAQAQKKRVDPMYHEKIDSLLGTYARKLADNMNHSFAIDARVPSVLITGGSKFPVRQKEKQNAARDSNIQEWQYIQGLLDKIRSTGMGGIQQDDPQAIPKLQKKLEGLVKAQQTMKAVNAYYRKHSTLDGCPHLSPDDIENLKADMASNWHYEKKPFPSWKLSNNNAEIHRVRQRIDSLTRAKETVYVGWEFDGGHVVANREQSRLQVFFADKPDSDARKQLKEHGFRWAPSIGAWQRLLNGNAYYAADRIPCIQPLSGEKPTELQRSSIREQQMQAQAIKQE
;
A
#
# COMPACT_ATOMS: atom_id res chain seq x y z
N MET A 1 56.72 52.65 25.43
CA MET A 1 57.07 51.39 26.10
C MET A 1 55.74 50.69 26.37
N GLU A 2 55.12 49.89 25.51
CA GLU A 2 55.47 49.24 24.25
C GLU A 2 54.11 48.94 23.58
N GLN A 3 53.97 49.19 22.27
CA GLN A 3 52.76 48.89 21.51
C GLN A 3 52.67 47.37 21.25
N LEU A 4 51.47 46.79 21.31
CA LEU A 4 50.98 45.79 20.34
C LEU A 4 49.44 45.82 20.35
N ASN A 5 48.87 45.88 19.14
CA ASN A 5 47.48 46.23 18.83
C ASN A 5 46.43 45.15 19.17
N ALA A 6 45.21 45.63 19.39
CA ALA A 6 43.98 44.87 19.27
C ALA A 6 43.85 44.25 17.86
N GLY A 7 43.67 42.94 17.81
CA GLY A 7 43.30 42.17 16.62
C GLY A 7 42.01 41.42 16.91
N GLU A 8 41.05 41.56 16.00
CA GLU A 8 39.66 41.12 16.07
C GLU A 8 39.54 39.59 16.23
N LEU A 9 38.90 39.15 17.31
CA LEU A 9 38.33 37.81 17.39
C LEU A 9 37.10 37.77 16.48
N THR A 10 37.08 36.84 15.54
CA THR A 10 35.93 36.62 14.65
C THR A 10 34.73 36.08 15.44
N ALA A 11 33.52 36.27 14.91
CA ALA A 11 32.29 35.75 15.53
C ALA A 11 32.32 34.21 15.67
N GLU A 12 33.09 33.52 14.82
CA GLU A 12 33.35 32.08 14.89
C GLU A 12 34.31 31.71 16.02
N GLU A 13 35.38 32.47 16.25
CA GLU A 13 36.29 32.24 17.37
C GLU A 13 35.63 32.51 18.73
N VAL A 14 34.73 33.50 18.80
CA VAL A 14 33.90 33.74 19.99
C VAL A 14 32.89 32.62 20.21
N LYS A 15 32.27 32.08 19.14
CA LYS A 15 31.41 30.89 19.22
C LYS A 15 32.16 29.64 19.68
N VAL A 16 33.40 29.44 19.20
CA VAL A 16 34.25 28.32 19.61
C VAL A 16 34.70 28.44 21.07
N LEU A 17 35.04 29.65 21.54
CA LEU A 17 35.35 29.91 22.96
C LEU A 17 34.11 29.76 23.87
N TYR A 18 32.92 30.12 23.39
CA TYR A 18 31.66 29.92 24.11
C TYR A 18 31.21 28.44 24.11
N ALA A 19 31.59 27.66 23.09
CA ALA A 19 31.39 26.22 23.06
C ALA A 19 32.39 25.45 23.96
N GLN A 20 33.59 26.00 24.19
CA GLN A 20 34.58 25.43 25.11
C GLN A 20 34.18 25.57 26.60
N THR A 21 33.34 26.56 26.96
CA THR A 21 32.80 26.71 28.32
C THR A 21 31.50 25.91 28.54
N GLN A 22 30.89 25.40 27.47
CA GLN A 22 29.73 24.50 27.49
C GLN A 22 30.18 23.05 27.25
N GLN A 23 31.03 22.48 28.10
CA GLN A 23 31.14 21.03 28.19
C GLN A 23 29.98 20.50 29.04
N PRO A 24 28.86 19.99 28.48
CA PRO A 24 28.20 18.87 29.11
C PRO A 24 29.07 17.64 28.84
N ALA A 25 29.29 16.83 29.87
CA ALA A 25 29.81 15.49 29.70
C ALA A 25 28.84 14.72 28.79
N VAL A 26 29.15 14.65 27.50
CA VAL A 26 28.54 13.68 26.58
C VAL A 26 29.14 12.34 26.95
N GLN A 27 28.50 11.69 27.90
CA GLN A 27 28.55 10.26 28.08
C GLN A 27 27.09 9.82 28.10
N ALA A 28 26.72 8.91 27.20
CA ALA A 28 25.73 7.93 27.57
C ALA A 28 26.36 7.14 28.73
N THR A 29 26.23 7.65 29.95
CA THR A 29 26.68 6.96 31.15
C THR A 29 25.78 5.75 31.34
N THR A 30 26.25 4.58 30.91
CA THR A 30 25.94 3.31 31.57
C THR A 30 26.62 3.29 32.94
N GLU A 31 26.27 4.22 33.82
CA GLU A 31 26.49 4.11 35.26
C GLU A 31 25.12 4.14 35.94
N PRO A 32 24.82 3.18 36.84
CA PRO A 32 23.54 3.15 37.55
C PRO A 32 23.51 4.33 38.53
N GLN A 33 22.90 5.44 38.13
CA GLN A 33 22.63 6.54 39.04
C GLN A 33 21.57 6.10 40.05
N ALA A 34 21.88 6.33 41.34
CA ALA A 34 21.14 5.87 42.52
C ALA A 34 19.77 6.54 42.75
N ASP A 35 19.15 7.07 41.69
CA ASP A 35 17.78 7.59 41.68
C ASP A 35 17.21 7.46 40.26
N THR A 36 17.17 6.23 39.73
CA THR A 36 16.46 5.98 38.46
C THR A 36 14.98 6.32 38.69
N PRO A 37 14.41 7.34 38.01
CA PRO A 37 13.01 7.68 38.20
C PRO A 37 12.16 6.45 37.87
N VAL A 38 11.23 6.09 38.76
CA VAL A 38 10.26 5.03 38.49
C VAL A 38 9.32 5.55 37.41
N LEU A 39 9.62 5.20 36.16
CA LEU A 39 8.82 5.53 34.99
C LEU A 39 7.74 4.46 34.82
N ASP A 40 6.52 4.89 34.49
CA ASP A 40 5.45 3.98 34.13
C ASP A 40 5.76 3.35 32.75
N PRO A 41 5.86 2.01 32.65
CA PRO A 41 6.13 1.32 31.38
C PRO A 41 5.08 1.55 30.29
N ALA A 42 3.90 2.09 30.63
CA ALA A 42 2.86 2.44 29.67
C ALA A 42 2.73 3.96 29.42
N ALA A 43 3.54 4.79 30.06
CA ALA A 43 3.50 6.24 29.89
C ALA A 43 4.36 6.71 28.71
N GLU A 44 4.07 7.94 28.27
CA GLU A 44 4.92 8.67 27.33
C GLU A 44 6.15 9.27 28.04
N PRO A 45 7.21 9.65 27.30
CA PRO A 45 8.37 10.33 27.86
C PRO A 45 8.02 11.59 28.64
N VAL A 46 8.74 11.85 29.72
CA VAL A 46 8.50 13.00 30.61
C VAL A 46 9.66 13.98 30.51
N VAL A 47 9.35 15.24 30.27
CA VAL A 47 10.32 16.33 30.23
C VAL A 47 10.30 17.05 31.58
N THR A 48 11.47 17.19 32.19
CA THR A 48 11.71 17.94 33.42
C THR A 48 12.57 19.16 33.11
N ILE A 49 12.10 20.35 33.48
CA ILE A 49 12.87 21.59 33.36
C ILE A 49 13.91 21.63 34.49
N LEU A 50 15.19 21.68 34.12
CA LEU A 50 16.30 21.78 35.08
C LEU A 50 16.64 23.23 35.39
N PHE A 51 16.52 24.10 34.40
CA PHE A 51 16.74 25.54 34.50
C PHE A 51 16.00 26.26 33.37
N SER A 52 15.48 27.47 33.60
CA SER A 52 14.87 28.28 32.54
C SER A 52 14.98 29.77 32.86
N GLU A 53 15.37 30.58 31.88
CA GLU A 53 15.27 32.04 31.90
C GLU A 53 13.87 32.53 31.48
N SER A 54 13.09 31.70 30.78
CA SER A 54 11.72 32.02 30.36
C SER A 54 10.76 32.11 31.55
N PRO A 55 9.91 33.14 31.64
CA PRO A 55 8.93 33.31 32.73
C PRO A 55 7.77 32.31 32.66
N TYR A 56 7.68 31.51 31.59
CA TYR A 56 6.62 30.53 31.37
C TYR A 56 6.97 29.10 31.82
N LEU A 57 8.21 28.88 32.26
CA LEU A 57 8.70 27.57 32.70
C LEU A 57 9.28 27.69 34.11
N GLU A 58 8.87 26.77 34.99
CA GLU A 58 9.37 26.70 36.37
C GLU A 58 10.46 25.64 36.52
N ILE A 59 11.45 25.89 37.37
CA ILE A 59 12.49 24.91 37.69
C ILE A 59 11.86 23.70 38.39
N GLY A 60 12.12 22.49 37.87
CA GLY A 60 11.53 21.24 38.33
C GLY A 60 10.16 20.93 37.73
N GLN A 61 9.60 21.79 36.88
CA GLN A 61 8.35 21.54 36.19
C GLN A 61 8.47 20.27 35.34
N LYS A 62 7.49 19.37 35.50
CA LYS A 62 7.38 18.14 34.71
C LYS A 62 6.18 18.22 33.80
N MET A 63 6.37 17.87 32.55
CA MET A 63 5.29 17.76 31.58
C MET A 63 5.56 16.61 30.60
N PRO A 64 4.52 16.04 29.97
CA PRO A 64 4.73 15.01 28.98
C PRO A 64 5.39 15.57 27.71
N LEU A 65 6.07 14.70 26.97
CA LEU A 65 6.87 15.11 25.82
C LEU A 65 6.07 15.86 24.75
N HIS A 66 4.84 15.44 24.45
CA HIS A 66 4.02 16.14 23.45
C HIS A 66 3.70 17.59 23.87
N GLU A 67 3.42 17.81 25.15
CA GLU A 67 3.14 19.12 25.71
C GLU A 67 4.40 20.00 25.71
N ALA A 68 5.55 19.45 26.14
CA ALA A 68 6.83 20.14 26.07
C ALA A 68 7.19 20.53 24.63
N ASN A 69 6.99 19.61 23.68
CA ASN A 69 7.33 19.83 22.28
C ASN A 69 6.53 21.00 21.68
N ASP A 70 5.23 21.07 21.95
CA ASP A 70 4.36 22.14 21.47
C ASP A 70 4.62 23.46 22.23
N LEU A 71 4.87 23.40 23.54
CA LEU A 71 5.19 24.57 24.37
C LEU A 71 6.50 25.22 23.93
N PHE A 72 7.55 24.43 23.72
CA PHE A 72 8.86 24.93 23.30
C PHE A 72 8.80 25.58 21.92
N ALA A 73 8.06 24.98 20.99
CA ALA A 73 7.81 25.58 19.66
C ALA A 73 7.11 26.94 19.76
N LYS A 74 6.15 27.05 20.68
CA LYS A 74 5.43 28.29 20.92
C LYS A 74 6.32 29.36 21.56
N LEU A 75 7.08 29.00 22.60
CA LEU A 75 7.99 29.92 23.30
C LEU A 75 9.07 30.45 22.37
N ASP A 76 9.67 29.58 21.55
CA ASP A 76 10.64 29.98 20.54
C ASP A 76 10.03 30.90 19.47
N ALA A 77 8.81 30.60 19.01
CA ALA A 77 8.13 31.42 18.00
C ALA A 77 7.71 32.81 18.51
N GLU A 78 7.24 32.89 19.76
CA GLU A 78 6.73 34.10 20.40
C GLU A 78 7.85 34.99 20.97
N HIS A 79 9.08 34.47 21.12
CA HIS A 79 10.20 35.25 21.60
C HIS A 79 10.54 36.40 20.62
N PRO A 80 10.69 37.65 21.10
CA PRO A 80 10.86 38.83 20.23
C PRO A 80 12.18 38.88 19.44
N GLY A 81 13.16 38.01 19.75
CA GLY A 81 14.35 37.78 18.92
C GLY A 81 15.32 38.97 18.78
N ASN A 82 15.23 39.97 19.65
CA ASN A 82 16.02 41.22 19.58
C ASN A 82 17.47 41.07 20.11
N GLY A 83 18.17 39.99 19.75
CA GLY A 83 19.56 39.73 20.16
C GLY A 83 19.72 39.17 21.58
N TYR A 84 18.64 38.75 22.22
CA TYR A 84 18.61 38.01 23.48
C TYR A 84 17.81 36.72 23.28
N TYR A 85 18.12 35.70 24.07
CA TYR A 85 17.48 34.38 24.03
C TYR A 85 17.32 33.87 25.47
N ASP A 86 16.21 33.19 25.74
CA ASP A 86 15.96 32.57 27.04
C ASP A 86 16.54 31.16 27.05
N LYS A 87 17.56 30.92 27.87
CA LYS A 87 18.17 29.59 27.98
C LYS A 87 17.29 28.67 28.83
N THR A 88 17.06 27.46 28.35
CA THR A 88 16.31 26.44 29.08
C THR A 88 17.04 25.11 29.04
N ASP A 89 17.46 24.61 30.21
CA ASP A 89 18.01 23.27 30.39
C ASP A 89 16.88 22.30 30.73
N PHE A 90 16.87 21.14 30.08
CA PHE A 90 15.85 20.11 30.27
C PHE A 90 16.44 18.71 30.37
N ARG A 91 15.67 17.81 30.96
CA ARG A 91 15.91 16.36 30.97
C ARG A 91 14.67 15.63 30.49
N ILE A 92 14.83 14.64 29.63
CA ILE A 92 13.77 13.76 29.14
C ILE A 92 14.03 12.38 29.73
N ASP A 93 13.12 11.91 30.58
CA ASP A 93 13.14 10.56 31.14
C ASP A 93 12.19 9.67 30.32
N PHE A 94 12.67 8.54 29.79
CA PHE A 94 11.90 7.65 28.92
C PHE A 94 12.29 6.18 29.03
N ILE A 95 11.43 5.27 28.55
CA ILE A 95 11.73 3.83 28.47
C ILE A 95 11.94 3.46 27.01
N PHE A 96 13.12 2.96 26.69
CA PHE A 96 13.51 2.58 25.34
C PHE A 96 14.04 1.16 25.33
N GLN A 97 13.46 0.32 24.46
CA GLN A 97 13.79 -1.12 24.39
C GLN A 97 13.65 -1.85 25.75
N GLY A 98 12.72 -1.40 26.60
CA GLY A 98 12.47 -1.96 27.93
C GLY A 98 13.38 -1.42 29.04
N GLU A 99 14.34 -0.56 28.71
CA GLU A 99 15.27 0.03 29.68
C GLU A 99 14.96 1.51 29.92
N ALA A 100 15.05 1.93 31.18
CA ALA A 100 14.89 3.34 31.53
C ALA A 100 16.14 4.13 31.11
N GLN A 101 15.94 5.18 30.32
CA GLN A 101 16.98 6.06 29.82
C GLN A 101 16.63 7.52 30.11
N SER A 102 17.66 8.37 30.11
CA SER A 102 17.51 9.81 30.29
C SER A 102 18.38 10.54 29.27
N TYR A 103 17.83 11.61 28.69
CA TYR A 103 18.54 12.54 27.84
C TYR A 103 18.48 13.95 28.43
N SER A 104 19.59 14.68 28.43
CA SER A 104 19.61 16.08 28.85
C SER A 104 20.11 16.97 27.73
N GLY A 105 19.51 18.15 27.62
CA GLY A 105 19.87 19.13 26.61
C GLY A 105 19.55 20.55 27.07
N ARG A 106 19.99 21.51 26.26
CA ARG A 106 19.70 22.94 26.42
C ARG A 106 19.09 23.45 25.12
N GLN A 107 17.98 24.16 25.21
CA GLN A 107 17.41 24.89 24.09
C GLN A 107 17.30 26.37 24.46
N ASP A 108 17.60 27.23 23.50
CA ASP A 108 17.61 28.68 23.66
C ASP A 108 16.41 29.29 22.90
N PHE A 109 15.39 29.80 23.59
CA PHE A 109 14.20 30.32 22.90
C PHE A 109 14.48 31.67 22.24
N GLY A 110 14.15 31.77 20.95
CA GLY A 110 14.33 32.96 20.12
C GLY A 110 15.37 32.82 19.01
N ASP A 111 16.06 31.68 18.94
CA ASP A 111 16.97 31.32 17.83
C ASP A 111 16.23 30.78 16.59
N ARG A 112 14.92 30.51 16.72
CA ARG A 112 14.05 29.94 15.67
C ARG A 112 14.31 28.45 15.39
N ASP A 113 14.90 27.72 16.33
CA ASP A 113 15.09 26.26 16.26
C ASP A 113 13.77 25.48 16.37
N GLY A 114 12.70 26.10 16.85
CA GLY A 114 11.35 25.54 16.87
C GLY A 114 11.09 24.57 18.03
N SER A 115 10.44 23.44 17.73
CA SER A 115 10.00 22.48 18.76
C SER A 115 11.16 21.70 19.37
N LEU A 116 10.98 21.18 20.59
CA LEU A 116 11.97 20.38 21.32
C LEU A 116 12.57 19.23 20.48
N ILE A 117 11.75 18.45 19.79
CA ILE A 117 12.23 17.32 18.96
C ILE A 117 13.02 17.80 17.74
N VAL A 118 12.60 18.91 17.11
CA VAL A 118 13.32 19.51 15.97
C VAL A 118 14.67 20.03 16.42
N HIS A 119 14.73 20.79 17.51
CA HIS A 119 15.97 21.26 18.10
C HIS A 119 16.92 20.10 18.43
N MET A 120 16.42 19.02 19.07
CA MET A 120 17.25 17.84 19.35
C MET A 120 17.76 17.18 18.06
N ARG A 121 16.94 17.05 17.02
CA ARG A 121 17.36 16.49 15.73
C ARG A 121 18.45 17.35 15.10
N ASP A 122 18.22 18.65 15.00
CA ASP A 122 19.12 19.60 14.35
C ASP A 122 20.45 19.70 15.10
N TYR A 123 20.43 19.66 16.43
CA TYR A 123 21.62 19.58 17.28
C TYR A 123 22.45 18.32 16.94
N GLN A 124 21.81 17.16 16.88
CA GLN A 124 22.50 15.89 16.60
C GLN A 124 23.04 15.85 15.17
N ASP A 125 22.23 16.26 14.19
CA ASP A 125 22.62 16.33 12.78
C ASP A 125 23.76 17.32 12.54
N PHE A 126 23.78 18.46 13.23
CA PHE A 126 24.86 19.44 13.17
C PHE A 126 26.19 18.80 13.56
N TYR A 127 26.27 18.15 14.73
CA TYR A 127 27.51 17.53 15.19
C TYR A 127 27.92 16.28 14.38
N LEU A 128 26.97 15.56 13.80
CA LEU A 128 27.24 14.47 12.86
C LEU A 128 27.96 14.95 11.59
N HIS A 129 27.72 16.18 11.15
CA HIS A 129 28.27 16.73 9.91
C HIS A 129 29.35 17.81 10.13
N ASN A 130 29.58 18.24 11.37
CA ASN A 130 30.55 19.28 11.69
C ASN A 130 32.00 18.76 11.60
N GLY A 131 32.74 19.25 10.60
CA GLY A 131 34.14 18.87 10.37
C GLY A 131 35.10 19.33 11.48
N GLU A 132 34.83 20.48 12.12
CA GLU A 132 35.66 21.01 13.21
C GLU A 132 35.49 20.17 14.48
N TRP A 133 34.26 19.75 14.79
CA TRP A 133 33.98 18.83 15.90
C TRP A 133 34.67 17.48 15.71
N LYS A 134 34.59 16.92 14.50
CA LYS A 134 35.29 15.66 14.16
C LYS A 134 36.80 15.79 14.35
N ASN A 135 37.38 16.90 13.89
CA ASN A 135 38.80 17.18 14.06
C ASN A 135 39.18 17.35 15.53
N TYR A 136 38.35 18.03 16.33
CA TYR A 136 38.56 18.20 17.77
C TYR A 136 38.55 16.86 18.51
N LEU A 137 37.55 16.00 18.26
CA LEU A 137 37.47 14.67 18.87
C LEU A 137 38.66 13.79 18.48
N LEU A 138 39.06 13.81 17.21
CA LEU A 138 40.23 13.09 16.72
C LEU A 138 41.52 13.53 17.43
N GLN A 139 41.69 14.84 17.66
CA GLN A 139 42.87 15.39 18.31
C GLN A 139 42.92 15.17 19.83
N GLN A 140 41.77 15.24 20.50
CA GLN A 140 41.70 15.19 21.97
C GLN A 140 41.47 13.79 22.54
N LYS A 141 40.64 12.98 21.88
CA LYS A 141 40.18 11.68 22.39
C LYS A 141 40.46 10.50 21.45
N GLY A 142 40.93 10.78 20.22
CA GLY A 142 41.34 9.76 19.25
C GLY A 142 40.21 9.23 18.36
N ALA A 143 40.56 8.29 17.49
CA ALA A 143 39.65 7.75 16.47
C ALA A 143 38.52 6.89 17.04
N GLU A 144 38.75 6.21 18.17
CA GLU A 144 37.73 5.38 18.84
C GLU A 144 36.61 6.26 19.41
N ALA A 145 36.96 7.35 20.10
CA ALA A 145 35.98 8.31 20.61
C ALA A 145 35.19 9.02 19.50
N LEU A 146 35.80 9.24 18.32
CA LEU A 146 35.06 9.74 17.16
C LEU A 146 34.03 8.72 16.66
N ALA A 147 34.41 7.45 16.57
CA ALA A 147 33.51 6.39 16.12
C ALA A 147 32.35 6.18 17.10
N GLU A 148 32.61 6.23 18.40
CA GLU A 148 31.58 6.16 19.46
C GLU A 148 30.63 7.37 19.41
N ASP A 149 31.15 8.60 19.30
CA ASP A 149 30.31 9.80 19.16
C ASP A 149 29.44 9.70 17.91
N GLN A 150 30.01 9.36 16.75
CA GLN A 150 29.26 9.20 15.51
C GLN A 150 28.18 8.12 15.63
N ALA A 151 28.50 6.94 16.17
CA ALA A 151 27.53 5.86 16.35
C ALA A 151 26.40 6.25 17.31
N SER A 152 26.73 6.92 18.43
CA SER A 152 25.72 7.35 19.41
C SER A 152 24.74 8.37 18.82
N ARG A 153 25.25 9.31 18.03
CA ARG A 153 24.44 10.37 17.39
C ARG A 153 23.62 9.82 16.23
N GLU A 154 24.19 8.94 15.41
CA GLU A 154 23.45 8.24 14.34
C GLU A 154 22.31 7.42 14.94
N THR A 155 22.56 6.70 16.03
CA THR A 155 21.53 5.93 16.77
C THR A 155 20.46 6.86 17.33
N PHE A 156 20.85 8.00 17.93
CA PHE A 156 19.89 8.96 18.47
C PHE A 156 18.95 9.50 17.39
N VAL A 157 19.48 9.92 16.24
CA VAL A 157 18.69 10.45 15.13
C VAL A 157 17.84 9.38 14.45
N SER A 158 18.36 8.16 14.30
CA SER A 158 17.67 7.08 13.57
C SER A 158 16.69 6.27 14.41
N GLU A 159 16.86 6.22 15.74
CA GLU A 159 16.02 5.41 16.62
C GLU A 159 15.26 6.23 17.68
N ILE A 160 15.97 7.08 18.43
CA ILE A 160 15.37 7.82 19.56
C ILE A 160 14.45 8.94 19.09
N ILE A 161 14.84 9.72 18.08
CA ILE A 161 14.00 10.79 17.52
C ILE A 161 12.69 10.21 16.94
N PRO A 162 12.68 9.16 16.07
CA PRO A 162 11.44 8.54 15.62
C PRO A 162 10.58 7.97 16.76
N TYR A 163 11.20 7.39 17.79
CA TYR A 163 10.50 6.93 19.00
C TYR A 163 9.75 8.09 19.70
N MET A 164 10.42 9.23 19.88
CA MET A 164 9.83 10.44 20.47
C MET A 164 8.68 10.99 19.61
N GLU A 165 8.85 11.04 18.29
CA GLU A 165 7.81 11.47 17.35
C GLU A 165 6.58 10.55 17.38
N LEU A 166 6.78 9.23 17.49
CA LEU A 166 5.69 8.27 17.61
C LEU A 166 4.87 8.50 18.88
N HIS A 167 5.51 8.77 20.02
CA HIS A 167 4.80 9.12 21.25
C HIS A 167 3.99 10.42 21.10
N CYS A 168 4.57 11.47 20.52
CA CYS A 168 3.84 12.71 20.25
C CYS A 168 2.63 12.50 19.32
N ASN A 169 2.78 11.66 18.30
CA ASN A 169 1.68 11.33 17.38
C ASN A 169 0.55 10.57 18.10
N LEU A 170 0.89 9.61 18.97
CA LEU A 170 -0.09 8.88 19.78
C LEU A 170 -0.83 9.81 20.76
N SER A 171 -0.11 10.72 21.40
CA SER A 171 -0.71 11.69 22.34
C SER A 171 -1.66 12.67 21.62
N ARG A 172 -1.31 13.12 20.41
CA ARG A 172 -2.23 13.93 19.58
C ARG A 172 -3.51 13.18 19.22
N LEU A 173 -3.39 11.91 18.82
CA LEU A 173 -4.53 11.05 18.52
C LEU A 173 -5.46 10.88 19.73
N GLU A 174 -4.88 10.68 20.92
CA GLU A 174 -5.61 10.59 22.19
C GLU A 174 -6.32 11.90 22.53
N GLN A 175 -5.63 13.04 22.44
CA GLN A 175 -6.19 14.36 22.71
C GLN A 175 -7.37 14.69 21.78
N GLU A 176 -7.24 14.43 20.48
CA GLU A 176 -8.32 14.65 19.52
C GLU A 176 -9.54 13.77 19.80
N ALA A 177 -9.31 12.47 20.05
CA ALA A 177 -10.39 11.54 20.38
C ALA A 177 -11.10 11.95 21.69
N GLN A 178 -10.34 12.33 22.72
CA GLN A 178 -10.87 12.76 24.00
C GLN A 178 -11.63 14.08 23.90
N ARG A 179 -11.08 15.08 23.18
CA ARG A 179 -11.76 16.35 22.90
C ARG A 179 -13.09 16.14 22.20
N LEU A 180 -13.16 15.20 21.26
CA LEU A 180 -14.39 14.88 20.55
C LEU A 180 -15.39 14.17 21.45
N LEU A 181 -14.94 13.27 22.34
CA LEU A 181 -15.78 12.62 23.35
C LEU A 181 -16.36 13.59 24.38
N GLU A 182 -15.59 14.62 24.75
CA GLU A 182 -15.99 15.65 25.72
C GLU A 182 -16.80 16.80 25.09
N SER A 183 -16.88 16.87 23.76
CA SER A 183 -17.65 17.91 23.08
C SER A 183 -19.15 17.74 23.36
N ASP A 184 -19.85 18.84 23.64
CA ASP A 184 -21.29 18.89 23.99
C ASP A 184 -22.23 18.59 22.78
N SER A 185 -21.70 17.94 21.75
CA SER A 185 -22.45 17.54 20.56
C SER A 185 -22.95 16.11 20.74
N ALA A 186 -24.23 15.85 20.42
CA ALA A 186 -24.81 14.51 20.51
C ALA A 186 -24.14 13.55 19.49
N LEU A 187 -23.01 12.95 19.87
CA LEU A 187 -22.31 11.97 19.07
C LEU A 187 -23.15 10.71 18.91
N LYS A 188 -23.25 10.21 17.67
CA LYS A 188 -23.83 8.90 17.40
C LYS A 188 -23.09 7.81 18.20
N PRO A 189 -23.79 6.77 18.70
CA PRO A 189 -23.16 5.68 19.47
C PRO A 189 -21.95 5.04 18.79
N GLU A 190 -21.98 4.90 17.46
CA GLU A 190 -20.89 4.35 16.64
C GLU A 190 -19.62 5.22 16.69
N LYS A 191 -19.78 6.54 16.61
CA LYS A 191 -18.66 7.48 16.72
C LYS A 191 -18.08 7.50 18.13
N THR A 192 -18.94 7.44 19.14
CA THR A 192 -18.51 7.31 20.55
C THR A 192 -17.73 6.02 20.78
N ALA A 193 -18.17 4.89 20.20
CA ALA A 193 -17.44 3.63 20.28
C ALA A 193 -16.07 3.70 19.56
N TYR A 194 -16.03 4.31 18.37
CA TYR A 194 -14.80 4.53 17.62
C TYR A 194 -13.78 5.39 18.39
N TYR A 195 -14.17 6.54 18.92
CA TYR A 195 -13.23 7.39 19.67
C TYR A 195 -12.76 6.74 20.97
N LYS A 196 -13.63 6.00 21.68
CA LYS A 196 -13.21 5.17 22.83
C LYS A 196 -12.22 4.09 22.43
N ALA A 197 -12.42 3.45 21.28
CA ALA A 197 -11.47 2.47 20.76
C ALA A 197 -10.14 3.11 20.36
N MET A 198 -10.15 4.35 19.87
CA MET A 198 -8.93 5.11 19.55
C MET A 198 -8.12 5.44 20.81
N VAL A 199 -8.77 5.88 21.89
CA VAL A 199 -8.12 6.09 23.20
C VAL A 199 -7.51 4.78 23.72
N ASN A 200 -8.24 3.67 23.64
CA ASN A 200 -7.73 2.35 24.02
C ASN A 200 -6.56 1.88 23.12
N TYR A 201 -6.60 2.21 21.82
CA TYR A 201 -5.53 1.90 20.88
C TYR A 201 -4.23 2.59 21.30
N VAL A 202 -4.28 3.89 21.66
CA VAL A 202 -3.10 4.62 22.17
C VAL A 202 -2.56 3.97 23.44
N LYS A 203 -3.44 3.66 24.40
CA LYS A 203 -3.08 2.98 25.65
C LYS A 203 -2.36 1.64 25.42
N ASN A 204 -2.74 0.90 24.38
CA ASN A 204 -2.12 -0.37 24.03
C ASN A 204 -0.82 -0.21 23.23
N CYS A 205 -0.65 0.89 22.48
CA CYS A 205 0.54 1.12 21.65
C CYS A 205 1.74 1.63 22.46
N ARG A 206 1.53 2.52 23.45
CA ARG A 206 2.61 3.06 24.29
C ARG A 206 3.52 1.99 24.92
N PRO A 207 3.01 0.93 25.59
CA PRO A 207 3.89 -0.10 26.15
C PRO A 207 4.63 -0.90 25.08
N LEU A 208 4.06 -1.07 23.88
CA LEU A 208 4.73 -1.74 22.77
C LEU A 208 5.91 -0.90 22.26
N LEU A 209 5.72 0.41 22.10
CA LEU A 209 6.80 1.34 21.74
C LEU A 209 7.93 1.32 22.77
N ASN A 210 7.58 1.37 24.05
CA ASN A 210 8.55 1.36 25.15
C ASN A 210 9.36 0.04 25.18
N GLN A 211 8.79 -1.07 24.71
CA GLN A 211 9.46 -2.37 24.57
C GLN A 211 10.27 -2.52 23.27
N GLY A 212 10.36 -1.49 22.42
CA GLY A 212 11.04 -1.56 21.12
C GLY A 212 10.23 -2.26 20.02
N GLN A 213 8.92 -2.46 20.21
CA GLN A 213 8.03 -3.00 19.19
C GLN A 213 7.43 -1.88 18.34
N TYR A 214 8.18 -1.45 17.30
CA TYR A 214 7.75 -0.38 16.39
C TYR A 214 6.66 -0.80 15.39
N GLN A 215 6.41 -2.11 15.24
CA GLN A 215 5.31 -2.62 14.43
C GLN A 215 3.99 -2.54 15.20
N LEU A 216 3.41 -1.34 15.23
CA LEU A 216 2.17 -1.08 15.94
C LEU A 216 0.98 -1.82 15.30
N PRO A 217 -0.03 -2.21 16.10
CA PRO A 217 -1.28 -2.73 15.58
C PRO A 217 -1.93 -1.72 14.62
N GLN A 218 -2.80 -2.20 13.71
CA GLN A 218 -3.51 -1.29 12.81
C GLN A 218 -4.46 -0.39 13.62
N PRO A 219 -4.51 0.93 13.35
CA PRO A 219 -5.43 1.82 14.04
C PRO A 219 -6.88 1.41 13.75
N PRO A 220 -7.79 1.54 14.73
CA PRO A 220 -9.21 1.26 14.53
C PRO A 220 -9.74 2.15 13.41
N LYS A 221 -10.62 1.61 12.55
CA LYS A 221 -11.24 2.37 11.46
C LYS A 221 -12.70 2.67 11.82
N PRO A 222 -13.26 3.81 11.35
CA PRO A 222 -14.68 4.09 11.56
C PRO A 222 -15.60 2.99 11.02
N SER A 223 -15.21 2.33 9.92
CA SER A 223 -15.92 1.19 9.33
C SER A 223 -16.00 -0.03 10.24
N ASP A 224 -15.13 -0.16 11.23
CA ASP A 224 -15.16 -1.27 12.18
C ASP A 224 -16.29 -1.12 13.21
N PHE A 225 -16.92 0.05 13.31
CA PHE A 225 -17.99 0.34 14.28
C PHE A 225 -19.36 0.48 13.60
N ASP A 226 -19.45 0.20 12.30
CA ASP A 226 -20.72 0.11 11.58
C ASP A 226 -21.49 -1.14 12.07
N GLN A 227 -22.61 -0.90 12.74
CA GLN A 227 -23.41 -1.95 13.36
C GLN A 227 -23.96 -2.96 12.33
N SER A 228 -24.16 -2.52 11.09
CA SER A 228 -24.58 -3.39 9.99
C SER A 228 -23.45 -4.33 9.54
N LEU A 229 -22.22 -3.81 9.47
CA LEU A 229 -21.03 -4.59 9.08
C LEU A 229 -20.63 -5.59 10.18
N GLN A 230 -20.81 -5.25 11.46
CA GLN A 230 -20.55 -6.18 12.56
C GLN A 230 -21.57 -7.30 12.62
N SER A 231 -22.86 -6.98 12.45
CA SER A 231 -23.92 -7.99 12.35
C SER A 231 -23.68 -8.94 11.17
N TYR A 232 -23.19 -8.41 10.04
CA TYR A 232 -22.78 -9.20 8.88
C TYR A 232 -21.55 -10.08 9.16
N LYS A 233 -20.49 -9.54 9.79
CA LYS A 233 -19.29 -10.31 10.16
C LYS A 233 -19.61 -11.45 11.13
N GLU A 234 -20.45 -11.20 12.14
CA GLU A 234 -20.88 -12.22 13.10
C GLU A 234 -21.75 -13.30 12.44
N HIS A 235 -22.64 -12.90 11.52
CA HIS A 235 -23.44 -13.84 10.74
C HIS A 235 -22.55 -14.75 9.86
N VAL A 236 -21.61 -14.16 9.12
CA VAL A 236 -20.65 -14.90 8.29
C VAL A 236 -19.76 -15.82 9.13
N LEU A 237 -19.29 -15.38 10.31
CA LEU A 237 -18.50 -16.22 11.21
C LEU A 237 -19.32 -17.39 11.81
N ALA A 238 -20.62 -17.17 12.09
CA ALA A 238 -21.50 -18.23 12.57
C ALA A 238 -21.81 -19.26 11.48
N GLU A 239 -21.90 -18.82 10.22
CA GLU A 239 -22.11 -19.68 9.06
C GLU A 239 -20.85 -20.50 8.75
N ILE A 240 -19.67 -19.86 8.72
CA ILE A 240 -18.37 -20.54 8.57
C ILE A 240 -18.14 -21.57 9.69
N LYS A 241 -18.55 -21.29 10.93
CA LYS A 241 -18.48 -22.26 12.05
C LYS A 241 -19.37 -23.47 11.82
N LYS A 242 -20.59 -23.26 11.30
CA LYS A 242 -21.50 -24.36 10.97
C LYS A 242 -20.99 -25.19 9.81
N GLU A 243 -20.45 -24.55 8.77
CA GLU A 243 -19.86 -25.22 7.61
C GLU A 243 -18.60 -26.01 7.96
N ALA A 244 -17.71 -25.43 8.77
CA ALA A 244 -16.53 -26.15 9.25
C ALA A 244 -16.92 -27.41 10.05
N VAL A 245 -17.93 -27.30 10.93
CA VAL A 245 -18.47 -28.45 11.68
C VAL A 245 -19.12 -29.48 10.74
N ALA A 246 -19.87 -29.04 9.73
CA ALA A 246 -20.48 -29.92 8.73
C ALA A 246 -19.45 -30.64 7.85
N ALA A 247 -18.31 -29.97 7.57
CA ALA A 247 -17.17 -30.54 6.86
C ALA A 247 -16.26 -31.40 7.78
N GLY A 248 -16.59 -31.54 9.06
CA GLY A 248 -15.81 -32.34 10.03
C GLY A 248 -14.43 -31.75 10.36
N MET A 249 -14.23 -30.45 10.16
CA MET A 249 -12.96 -29.75 10.32
C MET A 249 -13.07 -28.57 11.31
N THR A 250 -11.93 -28.12 11.86
CA THR A 250 -11.89 -26.87 12.62
C THR A 250 -11.96 -25.67 11.66
N VAL A 251 -12.49 -24.53 12.11
CA VAL A 251 -12.61 -23.29 11.30
C VAL A 251 -11.29 -22.88 10.66
N GLU A 252 -10.18 -23.08 11.36
CA GLU A 252 -8.83 -22.81 10.86
C GLU A 252 -8.43 -23.75 9.72
N LYS A 253 -8.78 -25.04 9.78
CA LYS A 253 -8.54 -25.99 8.68
C LYS A 253 -9.46 -25.73 7.49
N TYR A 254 -10.70 -25.31 7.73
CA TYR A 254 -11.65 -24.94 6.68
C TYR A 254 -11.22 -23.67 5.93
N ALA A 255 -10.67 -22.68 6.66
CA ALA A 255 -10.08 -21.49 6.06
C ALA A 255 -8.83 -21.79 5.21
N VAL A 256 -7.97 -22.70 5.66
CA VAL A 256 -6.79 -23.16 4.88
C VAL A 256 -7.20 -23.97 3.64
N ALA A 257 -8.33 -24.67 3.70
CA ALA A 257 -8.94 -25.36 2.55
C ALA A 257 -9.69 -24.40 1.60
N GLY A 258 -9.61 -23.08 1.82
CA GLY A 258 -10.25 -22.08 0.96
C GLY A 258 -11.77 -22.01 1.11
N TYR A 259 -12.32 -22.51 2.22
CA TYR A 259 -13.76 -22.57 2.49
C TYR A 259 -14.55 -23.43 1.48
N GLU A 260 -13.92 -24.48 0.93
CA GLU A 260 -14.58 -25.44 0.03
C GLU A 260 -14.69 -26.82 0.71
N ALA A 261 -15.91 -27.38 0.73
CA ALA A 261 -16.12 -28.79 0.97
C ALA A 261 -15.77 -29.57 -0.30
N SER A 262 -15.01 -30.66 -0.17
CA SER A 262 -14.55 -31.46 -1.32
C SER A 262 -15.72 -32.12 -2.05
N GLU A 263 -16.20 -31.51 -3.13
CA GLU A 263 -17.07 -32.18 -4.10
C GLU A 263 -16.23 -32.88 -5.18
N GLN A 264 -16.52 -34.17 -5.37
CA GLN A 264 -15.93 -34.99 -6.42
C GLN A 264 -16.41 -34.48 -7.79
N PRO A 265 -15.50 -34.30 -8.77
CA PRO A 265 -15.84 -33.68 -10.05
C PRO A 265 -16.63 -34.63 -10.97
N GLN A 266 -17.77 -34.17 -11.48
CA GLN A 266 -18.39 -34.72 -12.70
C GLN A 266 -17.82 -33.99 -13.93
N GLU A 267 -17.39 -34.79 -14.89
CA GLU A 267 -16.77 -34.40 -16.16
C GLU A 267 -17.73 -33.60 -17.04
N PHE A 268 -17.27 -32.46 -17.58
CA PHE A 268 -17.88 -31.82 -18.74
C PHE A 268 -16.80 -31.67 -19.83
N GLN A 269 -17.00 -32.35 -20.96
CA GLN A 269 -16.14 -32.30 -22.13
C GLN A 269 -16.38 -31.00 -22.91
N VAL A 270 -15.29 -30.29 -23.23
CA VAL A 270 -15.29 -29.12 -24.11
C VAL A 270 -14.72 -29.55 -25.46
N GLN A 271 -15.47 -29.36 -26.54
CA GLN A 271 -14.96 -29.52 -27.90
C GLN A 271 -14.23 -28.23 -28.36
N PRO A 272 -13.22 -28.32 -29.25
CA PRO A 272 -12.41 -27.18 -29.66
C PRO A 272 -13.04 -26.42 -30.82
N THR A 273 -13.07 -25.09 -30.74
CA THR A 273 -13.43 -24.21 -31.87
C THR A 273 -12.16 -23.72 -32.55
N GLN A 274 -12.10 -23.90 -33.87
CA GLN A 274 -11.01 -23.49 -34.76
C GLN A 274 -10.92 -21.96 -34.90
N GLU A 275 -9.69 -21.47 -35.02
CA GLU A 275 -9.33 -20.13 -35.49
C GLU A 275 -9.48 -20.04 -37.02
N ASP A 276 -10.06 -18.93 -37.51
CA ASP A 276 -9.79 -18.34 -38.83
C ASP A 276 -10.32 -16.89 -38.86
N PRO A 277 -9.89 -16.01 -39.80
CA PRO A 277 -9.19 -14.76 -39.48
C PRO A 277 -10.05 -13.49 -39.65
N GLU A 278 -9.46 -12.38 -39.20
CA GLU A 278 -9.83 -10.95 -39.39
C GLU A 278 -11.16 -10.67 -40.12
N ARG A 279 -12.17 -10.26 -39.35
CA ARG A 279 -13.38 -9.58 -39.87
C ARG A 279 -13.29 -8.07 -39.60
N PRO A 280 -13.62 -7.21 -40.58
CA PRO A 280 -13.59 -5.77 -40.43
C PRO A 280 -14.60 -5.30 -39.38
N ALA A 281 -14.24 -4.24 -38.64
CA ALA A 281 -14.98 -3.66 -37.52
C ALA A 281 -16.44 -3.34 -37.90
N LYS A 282 -17.35 -4.26 -37.56
CA LYS A 282 -18.77 -3.96 -37.44
C LYS A 282 -18.97 -3.22 -36.12
N GLU A 283 -19.55 -2.03 -36.15
CA GLU A 283 -19.93 -1.32 -34.93
C GLU A 283 -20.89 -2.21 -34.12
N LEU A 284 -20.39 -2.81 -33.05
CA LEU A 284 -21.17 -3.61 -32.11
C LEU A 284 -22.27 -2.73 -31.51
N SER A 285 -23.52 -3.20 -31.55
CA SER A 285 -24.68 -2.55 -30.96
C SER A 285 -25.01 -3.19 -29.60
N ALA A 286 -25.62 -2.43 -28.68
CA ALA A 286 -26.15 -2.99 -27.43
C ALA A 286 -27.12 -4.17 -27.69
N SER A 287 -27.84 -4.13 -28.82
CA SER A 287 -28.76 -5.20 -29.24
C SER A 287 -28.08 -6.54 -29.52
N ASP A 288 -26.79 -6.56 -29.85
CA ASP A 288 -26.02 -7.80 -30.06
C ASP A 288 -25.85 -8.60 -28.76
N TYR A 289 -26.12 -7.96 -27.61
CA TYR A 289 -25.99 -8.56 -26.27
C TYR A 289 -27.33 -8.89 -25.63
N TYR A 290 -28.46 -8.77 -26.32
CA TYR A 290 -29.76 -9.09 -25.75
C TYR A 290 -30.02 -10.60 -25.75
N TYR A 291 -30.35 -11.12 -24.57
CA TYR A 291 -30.85 -12.48 -24.37
C TYR A 291 -32.36 -12.49 -24.08
N SER A 292 -32.98 -13.65 -24.24
CA SER A 292 -34.43 -13.82 -24.08
C SER A 292 -34.85 -13.81 -22.60
N ILE A 293 -35.88 -13.03 -22.28
CA ILE A 293 -36.56 -13.03 -20.98
C ILE A 293 -37.88 -13.79 -21.08
N ASN A 294 -38.18 -14.61 -20.07
CA ASN A 294 -39.43 -15.35 -19.96
C ASN A 294 -40.54 -14.45 -19.36
N GLU A 295 -41.22 -13.71 -20.22
CA GLU A 295 -42.35 -12.84 -19.88
C GLU A 295 -43.54 -13.58 -19.26
N ASP A 296 -43.76 -14.85 -19.62
CA ASP A 296 -44.85 -15.63 -19.04
C ASP A 296 -44.56 -15.99 -17.57
N ASP A 297 -43.31 -16.30 -17.25
CA ASP A 297 -42.87 -16.51 -15.86
C ASP A 297 -42.91 -15.20 -15.07
N ALA A 298 -42.50 -14.08 -15.68
CA ALA A 298 -42.56 -12.76 -15.05
C ALA A 298 -44.01 -12.36 -14.72
N ARG A 299 -44.95 -12.58 -15.66
CA ARG A 299 -46.38 -12.37 -15.45
C ARG A 299 -46.92 -13.22 -14.31
N ARG A 300 -46.64 -14.53 -14.32
CA ARG A 300 -47.07 -15.44 -13.23
C ARG A 300 -46.48 -15.03 -11.88
N ALA A 301 -45.21 -14.65 -11.85
CA ALA A 301 -44.57 -14.14 -10.63
C ALA A 301 -45.27 -12.88 -10.11
N LYS A 302 -45.65 -11.95 -11.00
CA LYS A 302 -46.37 -10.72 -10.64
C LYS A 302 -47.74 -11.03 -10.03
N GLU A 303 -48.55 -11.85 -10.71
CA GLU A 303 -49.89 -12.26 -10.24
C GLU A 303 -49.83 -12.98 -8.89
N MET A 304 -48.76 -13.75 -8.65
CA MET A 304 -48.56 -14.48 -7.39
C MET A 304 -48.15 -13.58 -6.22
N ASN A 305 -47.65 -12.37 -6.49
CA ASN A 305 -47.10 -11.50 -5.44
C ASN A 305 -47.79 -10.13 -5.33
N SER A 306 -48.60 -9.72 -6.30
CA SER A 306 -49.24 -8.40 -6.37
C SER A 306 -50.67 -8.48 -6.90
N PHE A 307 -51.51 -7.53 -6.46
CA PHE A 307 -52.86 -7.34 -7.00
C PHE A 307 -52.91 -6.46 -8.25
N SER A 308 -51.79 -5.84 -8.63
CA SER A 308 -51.74 -5.02 -9.85
C SER A 308 -51.49 -5.89 -11.07
N ASP A 309 -52.13 -5.54 -12.18
CA ASP A 309 -51.92 -6.21 -13.46
C ASP A 309 -50.46 -6.11 -13.92
N TYR A 310 -50.02 -7.13 -14.64
CA TYR A 310 -48.70 -7.14 -15.27
C TYR A 310 -48.74 -6.43 -16.62
N GLU A 311 -47.81 -5.50 -16.83
CA GLU A 311 -47.64 -4.83 -18.12
C GLU A 311 -46.79 -5.71 -19.05
N PRO A 312 -47.34 -6.20 -20.19
CA PRO A 312 -46.60 -7.08 -21.10
C PRO A 312 -45.33 -6.42 -21.66
N GLY A 313 -44.21 -7.13 -21.63
CA GLY A 313 -42.92 -6.65 -22.12
C GLY A 313 -42.12 -5.83 -21.10
N SER A 314 -42.68 -5.59 -19.90
CA SER A 314 -42.02 -4.79 -18.86
C SER A 314 -40.72 -5.44 -18.34
N ALA A 315 -40.68 -6.77 -18.19
CA ALA A 315 -39.48 -7.46 -17.71
C ALA A 315 -38.36 -7.45 -18.77
N THR A 316 -38.72 -7.62 -20.05
CA THR A 316 -37.80 -7.50 -21.16
C THR A 316 -37.27 -6.08 -21.31
N ALA A 317 -38.12 -5.07 -21.11
CA ALA A 317 -37.70 -3.67 -21.13
C ALA A 317 -36.73 -3.34 -19.99
N GLU A 318 -37.00 -3.82 -18.77
CA GLU A 318 -36.13 -3.66 -17.61
C GLU A 318 -34.76 -4.32 -17.85
N TYR A 319 -34.75 -5.56 -18.35
CA TYR A 319 -33.52 -6.25 -18.73
C TYR A 319 -32.71 -5.48 -19.78
N ARG A 320 -33.35 -5.03 -20.86
CA ARG A 320 -32.69 -4.26 -21.92
C ARG A 320 -32.07 -2.97 -21.37
N HIS A 321 -32.79 -2.26 -20.50
CA HIS A 321 -32.26 -1.07 -19.84
C HIS A 321 -30.96 -1.35 -19.06
N TYR A 322 -30.88 -2.46 -18.33
CA TYR A 322 -29.64 -2.85 -17.65
C TYR A 322 -28.49 -3.16 -18.64
N VAL A 323 -28.78 -3.86 -19.73
CA VAL A 323 -27.77 -4.17 -20.77
C VAL A 323 -27.31 -2.91 -21.49
N ASP A 324 -28.22 -1.97 -21.79
CA ASP A 324 -27.89 -0.69 -22.41
C ASP A 324 -26.97 0.13 -21.51
N ASN A 325 -27.27 0.21 -20.21
CA ASN A 325 -26.40 0.87 -19.24
C ASN A 325 -25.01 0.20 -19.17
N ALA A 326 -24.97 -1.14 -19.14
CA ALA A 326 -23.72 -1.89 -19.13
C ALA A 326 -22.90 -1.65 -20.42
N PHE A 327 -23.57 -1.54 -21.57
CA PHE A 327 -22.94 -1.21 -22.85
C PHE A 327 -22.36 0.21 -22.83
N GLU A 328 -23.07 1.20 -22.29
CA GLU A 328 -22.53 2.55 -22.11
C GLU A 328 -21.29 2.57 -21.21
N ILE A 329 -21.30 1.83 -20.10
CA ILE A 329 -20.14 1.68 -19.22
C ILE A 329 -18.95 1.07 -19.98
N ALA A 330 -19.19 0.02 -20.77
CA ALA A 330 -18.17 -0.63 -21.59
C ALA A 330 -17.57 0.33 -22.63
N GLN A 331 -18.41 1.10 -23.34
CA GLN A 331 -17.96 2.09 -24.33
C GLN A 331 -17.18 3.24 -23.68
N ALA A 332 -17.66 3.75 -22.55
CA ALA A 332 -16.94 4.76 -21.78
C ALA A 332 -15.56 4.26 -21.33
N GLN A 333 -15.46 2.99 -20.95
CA GLN A 333 -14.18 2.39 -20.59
C GLN A 333 -13.25 2.21 -21.79
N LYS A 334 -13.76 1.71 -22.91
CA LYS A 334 -12.98 1.54 -24.17
C LYS A 334 -12.34 2.84 -24.65
N LYS A 335 -13.00 3.99 -24.45
CA LYS A 335 -12.43 5.32 -24.77
C LYS A 335 -11.22 5.70 -23.91
N ARG A 336 -11.12 5.13 -22.69
CA ARG A 336 -10.06 5.45 -21.72
C ARG A 336 -8.87 4.49 -21.81
N VAL A 337 -9.10 3.27 -22.29
CA VAL A 337 -8.11 2.19 -22.26
C VAL A 337 -7.60 1.84 -23.65
N ASP A 338 -6.43 1.23 -23.67
CA ASP A 338 -5.79 0.73 -24.88
C ASP A 338 -6.69 -0.30 -25.62
N PRO A 339 -6.71 -0.32 -26.97
CA PRO A 339 -7.48 -1.27 -27.78
C PRO A 339 -7.31 -2.73 -27.39
N MET A 340 -6.14 -3.12 -26.83
CA MET A 340 -5.89 -4.47 -26.34
C MET A 340 -6.93 -4.97 -25.31
N TYR A 341 -7.53 -4.05 -24.53
CA TYR A 341 -8.52 -4.41 -23.51
C TYR A 341 -9.96 -4.44 -24.04
N HIS A 342 -10.19 -4.02 -25.29
CA HIS A 342 -11.56 -3.88 -25.83
C HIS A 342 -12.27 -5.23 -25.93
N GLU A 343 -11.57 -6.27 -26.39
CA GLU A 343 -12.10 -7.63 -26.48
C GLU A 343 -12.46 -8.19 -25.09
N LYS A 344 -11.59 -7.96 -24.10
CA LYS A 344 -11.87 -8.38 -22.72
C LYS A 344 -13.10 -7.66 -22.17
N ILE A 345 -13.23 -6.36 -22.42
CA ILE A 345 -14.40 -5.57 -22.01
C ILE A 345 -15.67 -6.12 -22.66
N ASP A 346 -15.64 -6.43 -23.96
CA ASP A 346 -16.78 -7.03 -24.66
C ASP A 346 -17.15 -8.41 -24.12
N SER A 347 -16.15 -9.25 -23.82
CA SER A 347 -16.38 -10.57 -23.22
C SER A 347 -17.04 -10.48 -21.84
N LEU A 348 -16.67 -9.48 -21.03
CA LEU A 348 -17.26 -9.22 -19.72
C LEU A 348 -18.69 -8.71 -19.86
N LEU A 349 -18.94 -7.81 -20.81
CA LEU A 349 -20.26 -7.31 -21.13
C LEU A 349 -21.19 -8.46 -21.59
N GLY A 350 -20.72 -9.32 -22.49
CA GLY A 350 -21.48 -10.49 -22.93
C GLY A 350 -21.75 -11.48 -21.81
N THR A 351 -20.81 -11.64 -20.88
CA THR A 351 -21.02 -12.47 -19.68
C THR A 351 -22.05 -11.87 -18.73
N TYR A 352 -22.00 -10.55 -18.51
CA TYR A 352 -22.99 -9.81 -17.72
C TYR A 352 -24.39 -9.98 -18.30
N ALA A 353 -24.57 -9.69 -19.58
CA ALA A 353 -25.89 -9.69 -20.21
C ALA A 353 -26.54 -11.08 -20.20
N ARG A 354 -25.75 -12.14 -20.45
CA ARG A 354 -26.22 -13.52 -20.38
C ARG A 354 -26.61 -13.93 -18.97
N LYS A 355 -25.71 -13.75 -18.00
CA LYS A 355 -25.97 -14.14 -16.61
C LYS A 355 -27.11 -13.35 -15.99
N LEU A 356 -27.26 -12.08 -16.34
CA LEU A 356 -28.38 -11.26 -15.88
C LEU A 356 -29.72 -11.81 -16.39
N ALA A 357 -29.81 -12.18 -17.68
CA ALA A 357 -31.03 -12.78 -18.22
C ALA A 357 -31.38 -14.10 -17.52
N ASP A 358 -30.39 -15.00 -17.35
CA ASP A 358 -30.56 -16.27 -16.65
C ASP A 358 -31.05 -16.04 -15.21
N ASN A 359 -30.42 -15.11 -14.49
CA ASN A 359 -30.76 -14.77 -13.11
C ASN A 359 -32.15 -14.15 -12.97
N MET A 360 -32.55 -13.26 -13.89
CA MET A 360 -33.89 -12.68 -13.91
C MET A 360 -34.95 -13.75 -14.19
N ASN A 361 -34.71 -14.62 -15.18
CA ASN A 361 -35.61 -15.74 -15.49
C ASN A 361 -35.73 -16.70 -14.30
N HIS A 362 -34.62 -17.02 -13.63
CA HIS A 362 -34.64 -17.81 -12.40
C HIS A 362 -35.41 -17.11 -11.27
N SER A 363 -35.26 -15.80 -11.10
CA SER A 363 -36.03 -15.03 -10.12
C SER A 363 -37.53 -15.15 -10.37
N PHE A 364 -37.98 -14.97 -11.61
CA PHE A 364 -39.40 -15.10 -11.96
C PHE A 364 -39.91 -16.53 -11.69
N ALA A 365 -39.15 -17.55 -12.08
CA ALA A 365 -39.50 -18.93 -11.81
C ALA A 365 -39.54 -19.25 -10.31
N ILE A 366 -38.69 -18.63 -9.48
CA ILE A 366 -38.72 -18.74 -8.02
C ILE A 366 -39.96 -18.06 -7.47
N ASP A 367 -40.23 -16.82 -7.86
CA ASP A 367 -41.31 -15.98 -7.34
C ASP A 367 -42.70 -16.50 -7.72
N ALA A 368 -42.82 -17.24 -8.82
CA ALA A 368 -44.05 -17.92 -9.23
C ALA A 368 -44.37 -19.19 -8.42
N ARG A 369 -43.47 -19.73 -7.58
CA ARG A 369 -43.67 -21.02 -6.88
C ARG A 369 -44.77 -20.98 -5.83
N VAL A 370 -44.77 -19.94 -4.99
CA VAL A 370 -45.67 -19.83 -3.83
C VAL A 370 -46.26 -18.42 -3.79
N PRO A 371 -47.60 -18.28 -3.83
CA PRO A 371 -48.21 -16.96 -3.80
C PRO A 371 -47.93 -16.25 -2.48
N SER A 372 -48.03 -14.92 -2.45
CA SER A 372 -47.76 -14.15 -1.24
C SER A 372 -48.91 -14.26 -0.23
N VAL A 373 -48.62 -14.00 1.04
CA VAL A 373 -49.62 -13.94 2.12
C VAL A 373 -50.70 -12.90 1.80
N LEU A 374 -50.36 -11.83 1.06
CA LEU A 374 -51.32 -10.83 0.61
C LEU A 374 -52.35 -11.43 -0.35
N ILE A 375 -51.95 -12.34 -1.23
CA ILE A 375 -52.83 -12.98 -2.22
C ILE A 375 -53.69 -14.07 -1.57
N THR A 376 -53.11 -14.93 -0.73
CA THR A 376 -53.85 -16.08 -0.15
C THR A 376 -54.52 -15.80 1.20
N GLY A 377 -54.17 -14.69 1.85
CA GLY A 377 -54.49 -14.44 3.26
C GLY A 377 -53.62 -15.27 4.22
N GLY A 378 -53.60 -14.90 5.50
CA GLY A 378 -52.77 -15.56 6.54
C GLY A 378 -53.25 -16.95 6.96
N SER A 379 -54.53 -17.25 6.77
CA SER A 379 -55.12 -18.55 7.11
C SER A 379 -54.76 -19.60 6.06
N LYS A 380 -54.07 -20.70 6.46
CA LYS A 380 -53.60 -21.81 5.59
C LYS A 380 -52.45 -21.47 4.63
N PHE A 381 -51.64 -20.44 4.92
CA PHE A 381 -50.45 -20.13 4.15
C PHE A 381 -49.38 -21.25 4.23
N PRO A 382 -48.78 -21.71 3.11
CA PRO A 382 -47.81 -22.81 3.11
C PRO A 382 -46.41 -22.34 3.55
N VAL A 383 -46.25 -22.05 4.86
CA VAL A 383 -45.03 -21.48 5.47
C VAL A 383 -43.75 -22.20 5.05
N ARG A 384 -43.68 -23.53 5.21
CA ARG A 384 -42.48 -24.32 4.86
C ARG A 384 -42.10 -24.24 3.38
N GLN A 385 -43.07 -24.10 2.47
CA GLN A 385 -42.78 -23.93 1.05
C GLN A 385 -42.29 -22.50 0.77
N LYS A 386 -42.85 -21.50 1.46
CA LYS A 386 -42.38 -20.12 1.37
C LYS A 386 -40.96 -19.96 1.91
N GLU A 387 -40.61 -20.63 3.01
CA GLU A 387 -39.23 -20.66 3.53
C GLU A 387 -38.25 -21.20 2.48
N LYS A 388 -38.59 -22.28 1.77
CA LYS A 388 -37.78 -22.80 0.65
C LYS A 388 -37.72 -21.84 -0.53
N GLN A 389 -38.81 -21.14 -0.85
CA GLN A 389 -38.80 -20.09 -1.88
C GLN A 389 -37.87 -18.95 -1.48
N ASN A 390 -37.89 -18.52 -0.22
CA ASN A 390 -37.03 -17.46 0.30
C ASN A 390 -35.55 -17.88 0.24
N ALA A 391 -35.20 -19.09 0.68
CA ALA A 391 -33.82 -19.58 0.57
C ALA A 391 -33.33 -19.62 -0.90
N ALA A 392 -34.19 -20.01 -1.84
CA ALA A 392 -33.86 -19.95 -3.27
C ALA A 392 -33.72 -18.50 -3.77
N ARG A 393 -34.57 -17.58 -3.29
CA ARG A 393 -34.46 -16.14 -3.61
C ARG A 393 -33.15 -15.56 -3.07
N ASP A 394 -32.76 -15.91 -1.86
CA ASP A 394 -31.51 -15.46 -1.24
C ASP A 394 -30.30 -15.91 -2.07
N SER A 395 -30.30 -17.16 -2.53
CA SER A 395 -29.27 -17.69 -3.45
C SER A 395 -29.25 -16.93 -4.79
N ASN A 396 -30.42 -16.63 -5.36
CA ASN A 396 -30.53 -15.86 -6.61
C ASN A 396 -30.03 -14.41 -6.44
N ILE A 397 -30.29 -13.79 -5.29
CA ILE A 397 -29.81 -12.45 -4.95
C ILE A 397 -28.28 -12.43 -4.83
N GLN A 398 -27.67 -13.47 -4.24
CA GLN A 398 -26.21 -13.58 -4.20
C GLN A 398 -25.59 -13.65 -5.60
N GLU A 399 -26.19 -14.42 -6.52
CA GLU A 399 -25.74 -14.43 -7.92
C GLU A 399 -25.96 -13.06 -8.59
N TRP A 400 -27.09 -12.38 -8.32
CA TRP A 400 -27.33 -11.02 -8.82
C TRP A 400 -26.25 -10.03 -8.35
N GLN A 401 -25.84 -10.08 -7.08
CA GLN A 401 -24.74 -9.25 -6.56
C GLN A 401 -23.42 -9.53 -7.27
N TYR A 402 -23.11 -10.81 -7.52
CA TYR A 402 -21.94 -11.19 -8.32
C TYR A 402 -22.02 -10.65 -9.75
N ILE A 403 -23.20 -10.70 -10.39
CA ILE A 403 -23.44 -10.16 -11.73
C ILE A 403 -23.21 -8.66 -11.74
N GLN A 404 -23.70 -7.90 -10.75
CA GLN A 404 -23.41 -6.47 -10.66
C GLN A 404 -21.91 -6.18 -10.52
N GLY A 405 -21.18 -7.01 -9.78
CA GLY A 405 -19.72 -6.92 -9.67
C GLY A 405 -18.97 -7.07 -11.01
N LEU A 406 -19.61 -7.61 -12.06
CA LEU A 406 -19.03 -7.61 -13.41
C LEU A 406 -18.95 -6.20 -13.99
N LEU A 407 -19.86 -5.29 -13.65
CA LEU A 407 -19.80 -3.89 -14.08
C LEU A 407 -18.58 -3.18 -13.48
N ASP A 408 -18.25 -3.45 -12.21
CA ASP A 408 -17.05 -2.93 -11.57
C ASP A 408 -15.77 -3.50 -12.19
N LYS A 409 -15.79 -4.78 -12.58
CA LYS A 409 -14.70 -5.39 -13.37
C LYS A 409 -14.54 -4.72 -14.72
N ILE A 410 -15.63 -4.37 -15.42
CA ILE A 410 -15.57 -3.61 -16.66
C ILE A 410 -14.91 -2.24 -16.39
N ARG A 411 -15.39 -1.48 -15.39
CA ARG A 411 -14.86 -0.15 -15.04
C ARG A 411 -13.38 -0.15 -14.67
N SER A 412 -12.89 -1.24 -14.06
CA SER A 412 -11.49 -1.36 -13.61
C SER A 412 -10.56 -1.99 -14.66
N THR A 413 -11.09 -2.66 -15.68
CA THR A 413 -10.28 -3.31 -16.72
C THR A 413 -9.45 -2.27 -17.46
N GLY A 414 -8.14 -2.48 -17.55
CA GLY A 414 -7.20 -1.55 -18.20
C GLY A 414 -6.78 -0.33 -17.37
N MET A 415 -7.29 -0.18 -16.13
CA MET A 415 -6.91 0.89 -15.20
C MET A 415 -5.82 0.49 -14.20
N GLY A 416 -5.45 -0.80 -14.18
CA GLY A 416 -4.37 -1.31 -13.33
C GLY A 416 -3.00 -0.77 -13.76
N GLY A 417 -2.01 -0.88 -12.86
CA GLY A 417 -0.62 -0.60 -13.21
C GLY A 417 -0.17 -1.47 -14.39
N ILE A 418 0.76 -0.96 -15.21
CA ILE A 418 1.34 -1.69 -16.35
C ILE A 418 1.83 -3.04 -15.85
N GLN A 419 1.25 -4.15 -16.31
CA GLN A 419 1.61 -5.50 -15.87
C GLN A 419 2.89 -5.96 -16.59
N GLN A 420 3.62 -6.91 -15.98
CA GLN A 420 4.81 -7.50 -16.61
C GLN A 420 4.46 -8.34 -17.84
N ASP A 421 3.32 -9.03 -17.81
CA ASP A 421 2.88 -9.95 -18.85
C ASP A 421 2.15 -9.23 -20.02
N ASP A 422 2.03 -7.89 -19.96
CA ASP A 422 1.48 -7.08 -21.06
C ASP A 422 2.48 -7.07 -22.24
N PRO A 423 2.10 -7.51 -23.46
CA PRO A 423 3.00 -7.48 -24.63
C PRO A 423 3.56 -6.08 -24.94
N GLN A 424 2.82 -5.04 -24.55
CA GLN A 424 3.18 -3.63 -24.72
C GLN A 424 3.73 -3.00 -23.43
N ALA A 425 4.15 -3.79 -22.44
CA ALA A 425 4.64 -3.28 -21.16
C ALA A 425 5.83 -2.31 -21.32
N ILE A 426 6.83 -2.68 -22.14
CA ILE A 426 8.03 -1.85 -22.37
C ILE A 426 7.65 -0.53 -23.08
N PRO A 427 6.94 -0.52 -24.23
CA PRO A 427 6.49 0.72 -24.86
C PRO A 427 5.66 1.64 -23.94
N LYS A 428 4.73 1.07 -23.16
CA LYS A 428 3.92 1.85 -22.21
C LYS A 428 4.76 2.46 -21.09
N LEU A 429 5.74 1.72 -20.57
CA LEU A 429 6.67 2.23 -19.57
C LEU A 429 7.60 3.31 -20.15
N GLN A 430 8.04 3.18 -21.41
CA GLN A 430 8.81 4.21 -22.11
C GLN A 430 8.01 5.50 -22.26
N LYS A 431 6.75 5.44 -22.70
CA LYS A 431 5.85 6.61 -22.76
C LYS A 431 5.63 7.24 -21.38
N LYS A 432 5.47 6.42 -20.33
CA LYS A 432 5.39 6.92 -18.94
C LYS A 432 6.69 7.63 -18.54
N LEU A 433 7.85 7.04 -18.87
CA LEU A 433 9.16 7.62 -18.58
C LEU A 433 9.34 8.97 -19.27
N GLU A 434 8.97 9.09 -20.54
CA GLU A 434 9.00 10.36 -21.28
C GLU A 434 8.15 11.43 -20.61
N GLY A 435 6.92 11.08 -20.19
CA GLY A 435 6.03 11.97 -19.45
C GLY A 435 6.64 12.45 -18.13
N LEU A 436 7.22 11.53 -17.34
CA LEU A 436 7.87 11.85 -16.07
C LEU A 436 9.11 12.74 -16.26
N VAL A 437 9.92 12.47 -17.28
CA VAL A 437 11.11 13.27 -17.63
C VAL A 437 10.69 14.68 -18.08
N LYS A 438 9.67 14.79 -18.93
CA LYS A 438 9.11 16.08 -19.35
C LYS A 438 8.59 16.86 -18.15
N ALA A 439 7.83 16.22 -17.26
CA ALA A 439 7.34 16.85 -16.03
C ALA A 439 8.50 17.33 -15.14
N GLN A 440 9.57 16.54 -15.00
CA GLN A 440 10.77 16.94 -14.25
C GLN A 440 11.42 18.19 -14.84
N GLN A 441 11.55 18.24 -16.17
CA GLN A 441 12.12 19.39 -16.87
C GLN A 441 11.24 20.64 -16.71
N THR A 442 9.92 20.50 -16.88
CA THR A 442 8.97 21.60 -16.67
C THR A 442 9.04 22.13 -15.23
N MET A 443 8.99 21.25 -14.22
CA MET A 443 9.08 21.68 -12.81
C MET A 443 10.39 22.44 -12.51
N LYS A 444 11.53 21.94 -13.01
CA LYS A 444 12.82 22.62 -12.87
C LYS A 444 12.83 23.97 -13.57
N ALA A 445 12.28 24.06 -14.79
CA ALA A 445 12.24 25.27 -15.59
C ALA A 445 11.33 26.33 -14.97
N VAL A 446 10.15 25.93 -14.46
CA VAL A 446 9.23 26.83 -13.73
C VAL A 446 9.88 27.33 -12.43
N ASN A 447 10.50 26.45 -11.64
CA ASN A 447 11.24 26.89 -10.46
C ASN A 447 12.41 27.81 -10.80
N ALA A 448 13.07 27.62 -11.94
CA ALA A 448 14.12 28.51 -12.42
C ALA A 448 13.58 29.87 -12.86
N TYR A 449 12.43 29.89 -13.55
CA TYR A 449 11.72 31.10 -13.92
C TYR A 449 11.32 31.89 -12.68
N TYR A 450 10.65 31.24 -11.72
CA TYR A 450 10.21 31.88 -10.49
C TYR A 450 11.37 32.44 -9.66
N ARG A 451 12.51 31.74 -9.59
CA ARG A 451 13.71 32.27 -8.92
C ARG A 451 14.25 33.56 -9.55
N LYS A 452 14.05 33.77 -10.86
CA LYS A 452 14.50 34.98 -11.58
C LYS A 452 13.50 36.12 -11.53
N HIS A 453 12.20 35.79 -11.59
CA HIS A 453 11.14 36.77 -11.79
C HIS A 453 10.28 37.00 -10.55
N SER A 454 10.36 36.14 -9.53
CA SER A 454 9.53 36.17 -8.32
C SER A 454 8.02 36.20 -8.60
N THR A 455 7.61 35.80 -9.81
CA THR A 455 6.23 35.65 -10.25
C THR A 455 6.13 34.45 -11.22
N LEU A 456 4.92 33.93 -11.38
CA LEU A 456 4.56 32.96 -12.42
C LEU A 456 3.97 33.62 -13.67
N ASP A 457 3.70 34.93 -13.63
CA ASP A 457 3.14 35.67 -14.77
C ASP A 457 4.07 35.60 -15.98
N GLY A 458 3.52 35.18 -17.13
CA GLY A 458 4.27 35.05 -18.38
C GLY A 458 5.24 33.87 -18.42
N CYS A 459 5.16 32.90 -17.50
CA CYS A 459 6.03 31.72 -17.53
C CYS A 459 5.84 30.92 -18.84
N PRO A 460 6.87 30.79 -19.70
CA PRO A 460 6.72 30.17 -21.03
C PRO A 460 6.55 28.64 -20.99
N HIS A 461 6.69 28.04 -19.80
CA HIS A 461 6.63 26.59 -19.59
C HIS A 461 5.30 26.11 -19.01
N LEU A 462 4.33 27.01 -18.82
CA LEU A 462 3.00 26.72 -18.28
C LEU A 462 1.92 27.34 -19.18
N SER A 463 0.74 26.73 -19.23
CA SER A 463 -0.43 27.37 -19.83
C SER A 463 -1.01 28.43 -18.89
N PRO A 464 -1.82 29.39 -19.39
CA PRO A 464 -2.48 30.38 -18.54
C PRO A 464 -3.29 29.74 -17.40
N ASP A 465 -4.01 28.66 -17.70
CA ASP A 465 -4.80 27.92 -16.71
C ASP A 465 -3.89 27.26 -15.66
N ASP A 466 -2.76 26.68 -16.07
CA ASP A 466 -1.79 26.08 -15.15
C ASP A 466 -1.12 27.13 -14.25
N ILE A 467 -0.89 28.34 -14.77
CA ILE A 467 -0.34 29.45 -13.99
C ILE A 467 -1.31 29.83 -12.87
N GLU A 468 -2.59 30.02 -13.19
CA GLU A 468 -3.60 30.39 -12.20
C GLU A 468 -3.82 29.28 -11.16
N ASN A 469 -3.87 28.02 -11.60
CA ASN A 469 -3.96 26.88 -10.69
C ASN A 469 -2.75 26.78 -9.74
N LEU A 470 -1.54 27.00 -10.25
CA LEU A 470 -0.32 26.92 -9.45
C LEU A 470 -0.21 28.10 -8.48
N LYS A 471 -0.63 29.32 -8.87
CA LYS A 471 -0.76 30.46 -7.94
C LYS A 471 -1.77 30.17 -6.84
N ALA A 472 -2.93 29.59 -7.18
CA ALA A 472 -3.95 29.23 -6.21
C ALA A 472 -3.42 28.19 -5.21
N ASP A 473 -2.75 27.14 -5.69
CA ASP A 473 -2.10 26.11 -4.83
C ASP A 473 -1.01 26.72 -3.93
N MET A 474 -0.24 27.67 -4.45
CA MET A 474 0.75 28.43 -3.68
C MET A 474 0.11 29.32 -2.60
N ALA A 475 -1.11 29.81 -2.80
CA ALA A 475 -1.82 30.66 -1.85
C ALA A 475 -2.67 29.88 -0.82
N SER A 476 -3.17 28.70 -1.19
CA SER A 476 -4.08 27.90 -0.36
C SER A 476 -3.39 26.99 0.65
N ASN A 477 -2.13 26.62 0.39
CA ASN A 477 -1.39 25.65 1.20
C ASN A 477 -0.34 26.35 2.08
N TRP A 478 -0.17 25.86 3.31
CA TRP A 478 0.96 26.26 4.16
C TRP A 478 2.24 25.65 3.58
N HIS A 479 3.08 26.49 2.97
CA HIS A 479 4.31 26.06 2.33
C HIS A 479 5.53 26.53 3.13
N TYR A 480 6.34 25.57 3.60
CA TYR A 480 7.66 25.86 4.18
C TYR A 480 8.63 26.46 3.14
N GLU A 481 8.46 26.16 1.86
CA GLU A 481 9.33 26.63 0.77
C GLU A 481 8.59 27.63 -0.15
N LYS A 482 9.12 28.85 -0.33
CA LYS A 482 8.57 29.86 -1.25
C LYS A 482 8.94 29.59 -2.72
N LYS A 483 8.51 28.44 -3.27
CA LYS A 483 8.71 28.10 -4.68
C LYS A 483 7.53 27.33 -5.26
N PRO A 484 7.26 27.43 -6.58
CA PRO A 484 6.08 26.82 -7.20
C PRO A 484 6.03 25.30 -7.08
N PHE A 485 7.18 24.62 -7.25
CA PHE A 485 7.29 23.18 -7.03
C PHE A 485 8.26 22.89 -5.88
N PRO A 486 7.81 22.28 -4.77
CA PRO A 486 8.66 22.00 -3.62
C PRO A 486 9.71 20.91 -3.90
N SER A 487 10.80 20.90 -3.14
CA SER A 487 11.95 19.98 -3.35
C SER A 487 11.53 18.52 -3.31
N TRP A 488 10.67 18.15 -2.36
CA TRP A 488 10.18 16.77 -2.21
C TRP A 488 9.42 16.28 -3.46
N LYS A 489 8.69 17.16 -4.15
CA LYS A 489 7.93 16.82 -5.36
C LYS A 489 8.87 16.48 -6.52
N LEU A 490 9.98 17.22 -6.67
CA LEU A 490 11.03 16.90 -7.65
C LEU A 490 11.79 15.62 -7.28
N SER A 491 12.05 15.38 -5.99
CA SER A 491 12.71 14.17 -5.50
C SER A 491 11.85 12.93 -5.77
N ASN A 492 10.57 12.98 -5.43
CA ASN A 492 9.60 11.90 -5.66
C ASN A 492 9.47 11.56 -7.14
N ASN A 493 9.34 12.57 -8.01
CA ASN A 493 9.29 12.34 -9.45
C ASN A 493 10.60 11.74 -9.99
N ASN A 494 11.76 12.18 -9.47
CA ASN A 494 13.05 11.59 -9.85
C ASN A 494 13.18 10.13 -9.39
N ALA A 495 12.73 9.80 -8.17
CA ALA A 495 12.69 8.43 -7.68
C ALA A 495 11.81 7.54 -8.57
N GLU A 496 10.64 8.03 -9.00
CA GLU A 496 9.77 7.31 -9.92
C GLU A 496 10.42 7.12 -11.31
N ILE A 497 11.11 8.14 -11.84
CA ILE A 497 11.91 8.01 -13.08
C ILE A 497 12.92 6.86 -12.96
N HIS A 498 13.65 6.78 -11.85
CA HIS A 498 14.61 5.70 -11.60
C HIS A 498 13.93 4.33 -11.52
N ARG A 499 12.81 4.21 -10.80
CA ARG A 499 12.04 2.97 -10.71
C ARG A 499 11.53 2.50 -12.07
N VAL A 500 10.99 3.42 -12.87
CA VAL A 500 10.48 3.09 -14.22
C VAL A 500 11.62 2.67 -15.15
N ARG A 501 12.78 3.32 -15.09
CA ARG A 501 13.99 2.90 -15.84
C ARG A 501 14.44 1.50 -15.45
N GLN A 502 14.62 1.24 -14.15
CA GLN A 502 14.99 -0.09 -13.64
C GLN A 502 13.99 -1.17 -14.08
N ARG A 503 12.70 -0.82 -14.09
CA ARG A 503 11.64 -1.71 -14.54
C ARG A 503 11.71 -1.99 -16.04
N ILE A 504 11.94 -0.98 -16.87
CA ILE A 504 12.15 -1.15 -18.32
C ILE A 504 13.37 -2.04 -18.56
N ASP A 505 14.49 -1.77 -17.89
CA ASP A 505 15.72 -2.55 -18.03
C ASP A 505 15.50 -4.00 -17.62
N SER A 506 14.81 -4.24 -16.50
CA SER A 506 14.47 -5.58 -16.02
C SER A 506 13.61 -6.35 -17.03
N LEU A 507 12.56 -5.72 -17.56
CA LEU A 507 11.67 -6.33 -18.57
C LEU A 507 12.38 -6.55 -19.91
N THR A 508 13.24 -5.63 -20.31
CA THR A 508 14.04 -5.73 -21.54
C THR A 508 15.01 -6.90 -21.42
N ARG A 509 15.75 -6.98 -20.31
CA ARG A 509 16.64 -8.11 -20.02
C ARG A 509 15.87 -9.43 -19.96
N ALA A 510 14.71 -9.47 -19.30
CA ALA A 510 13.89 -10.67 -19.23
C ALA A 510 13.42 -11.12 -20.63
N LYS A 511 13.07 -10.16 -21.51
CA LYS A 511 12.68 -10.42 -22.90
C LYS A 511 13.85 -10.91 -23.75
N GLU A 512 15.04 -10.34 -23.58
CA GLU A 512 16.27 -10.71 -24.29
C GLU A 512 16.88 -12.03 -23.80
N THR A 513 16.65 -12.39 -22.53
CA THR A 513 17.22 -13.62 -21.95
C THR A 513 16.68 -14.85 -22.69
N VAL A 514 17.57 -15.56 -23.35
CA VAL A 514 17.27 -16.85 -23.98
C VAL A 514 17.46 -17.93 -22.92
N TYR A 515 16.34 -18.49 -22.49
CA TYR A 515 16.30 -19.60 -21.55
C TYR A 515 16.42 -20.93 -22.30
N VAL A 516 17.23 -21.86 -21.81
CA VAL A 516 17.48 -23.16 -22.46
C VAL A 516 16.67 -24.30 -21.85
N GLY A 517 16.08 -25.13 -22.70
CA GLY A 517 15.52 -26.42 -22.29
C GLY A 517 16.60 -27.48 -22.10
N TRP A 518 16.25 -28.60 -21.47
CA TRP A 518 17.13 -29.75 -21.30
C TRP A 518 16.35 -31.05 -21.25
N GLU A 519 17.03 -32.17 -21.53
CA GLU A 519 16.48 -33.51 -21.39
C GLU A 519 16.87 -34.10 -20.03
N PHE A 520 15.97 -34.88 -19.44
CA PHE A 520 16.17 -35.58 -18.16
C PHE A 520 15.66 -37.02 -18.26
N ASP A 521 16.00 -37.85 -17.28
CA ASP A 521 15.55 -39.24 -17.26
C ASP A 521 14.01 -39.33 -17.07
N GLY A 522 13.31 -39.78 -18.11
CA GLY A 522 11.85 -39.85 -18.12
C GLY A 522 11.13 -38.63 -18.69
N GLY A 523 11.82 -37.67 -19.32
CA GLY A 523 11.16 -36.52 -19.95
C GLY A 523 12.08 -35.43 -20.48
N HIS A 524 11.50 -34.25 -20.75
CA HIS A 524 12.24 -33.07 -21.18
C HIS A 524 11.62 -31.78 -20.64
N VAL A 525 12.44 -30.74 -20.50
CA VAL A 525 12.04 -29.41 -20.06
C VAL A 525 12.18 -28.43 -21.22
N VAL A 526 11.12 -27.68 -21.49
CA VAL A 526 11.05 -26.65 -22.54
C VAL A 526 10.92 -25.27 -21.90
N ALA A 527 11.81 -24.36 -22.28
CA ALA A 527 11.70 -22.94 -21.96
C ALA A 527 10.81 -22.23 -23.00
N ASN A 528 9.49 -22.26 -22.78
CA ASN A 528 8.53 -21.66 -23.70
C ASN A 528 8.46 -20.13 -23.51
N ARG A 529 9.07 -19.38 -24.43
CA ARG A 529 9.11 -17.92 -24.40
C ARG A 529 7.77 -17.28 -24.74
N GLU A 530 7.02 -17.85 -25.67
CA GLU A 530 5.72 -17.31 -26.11
C GLU A 530 4.72 -17.29 -24.97
N GLN A 531 4.69 -18.37 -24.18
CA GLN A 531 3.81 -18.47 -23.01
C GLN A 531 4.45 -17.93 -21.72
N SER A 532 5.74 -17.55 -21.77
CA SER A 532 6.55 -17.21 -20.59
C SER A 532 6.45 -18.30 -19.51
N ARG A 533 6.61 -19.57 -19.90
CA ARG A 533 6.53 -20.74 -19.00
C ARG A 533 7.73 -21.66 -19.16
N LEU A 534 8.26 -22.13 -18.03
CA LEU A 534 9.15 -23.29 -17.99
C LEU A 534 8.27 -24.53 -17.86
N GLN A 535 8.25 -25.38 -18.89
CA GLN A 535 7.33 -26.51 -19.03
C GLN A 535 8.11 -27.83 -18.92
N VAL A 536 7.66 -28.71 -18.03
CA VAL A 536 8.24 -30.03 -17.80
C VAL A 536 7.27 -31.07 -18.34
N PHE A 537 7.73 -31.80 -19.35
CA PHE A 537 7.02 -32.90 -19.99
C PHE A 537 7.60 -34.23 -19.51
N PHE A 538 6.76 -35.10 -18.96
CA PHE A 538 7.14 -36.46 -18.61
C PHE A 538 6.63 -37.42 -19.69
N ALA A 539 7.41 -38.46 -20.01
CA ALA A 539 7.00 -39.51 -20.95
C ALA A 539 5.82 -40.33 -20.39
N ASP A 540 5.88 -40.65 -19.10
CA ASP A 540 4.83 -41.34 -18.35
C ASP A 540 4.35 -40.49 -17.16
N LYS A 541 3.23 -40.88 -16.56
CA LYS A 541 2.71 -40.18 -15.38
C LYS A 541 3.76 -40.21 -14.25
N PRO A 542 4.28 -39.05 -13.79
CA PRO A 542 5.25 -39.02 -12.71
C PRO A 542 4.64 -39.60 -11.44
N ASP A 543 5.49 -40.25 -10.64
CA ASP A 543 5.07 -40.89 -9.40
C ASP A 543 4.53 -39.89 -8.36
N SER A 544 4.05 -40.38 -7.21
CA SER A 544 3.48 -39.50 -6.19
C SER A 544 4.50 -38.55 -5.57
N ASP A 545 5.77 -38.96 -5.49
CA ASP A 545 6.82 -38.17 -4.83
C ASP A 545 7.31 -37.05 -5.75
N ALA A 546 7.58 -37.35 -7.03
CA ALA A 546 7.91 -36.37 -8.06
C ALA A 546 6.81 -35.29 -8.18
N ARG A 547 5.53 -35.69 -8.17
CA ARG A 547 4.41 -34.73 -8.19
C ARG A 547 4.35 -33.85 -6.94
N LYS A 548 4.74 -34.37 -5.78
CA LYS A 548 4.82 -33.60 -4.53
C LYS A 548 5.96 -32.58 -4.61
N GLN A 549 7.14 -32.99 -5.03
CA GLN A 549 8.31 -32.10 -5.19
C GLN A 549 8.04 -30.98 -6.19
N LEU A 550 7.43 -31.28 -7.34
CA LEU A 550 7.04 -30.28 -8.33
C LEU A 550 6.09 -29.23 -7.73
N LYS A 551 5.07 -29.65 -6.98
CA LYS A 551 4.13 -28.73 -6.31
C LYS A 551 4.81 -27.89 -5.23
N GLU A 552 5.70 -28.50 -4.43
CA GLU A 552 6.46 -27.82 -3.37
C GLU A 552 7.35 -26.71 -3.95
N HIS A 553 7.94 -26.95 -5.11
CA HIS A 553 8.75 -25.97 -5.85
C HIS A 553 7.94 -25.10 -6.84
N GLY A 554 6.62 -25.05 -6.69
CA GLY A 554 5.76 -24.08 -7.36
C GLY A 554 5.39 -24.40 -8.81
N PHE A 555 5.64 -25.62 -9.29
CA PHE A 555 5.11 -26.08 -10.58
C PHE A 555 3.63 -26.47 -10.44
N ARG A 556 2.81 -26.10 -11.44
CA ARG A 556 1.39 -26.42 -11.53
C ARG A 556 1.13 -27.29 -12.75
N TRP A 557 0.31 -28.32 -12.60
CA TRP A 557 -0.13 -29.16 -13.71
C TRP A 557 -1.09 -28.38 -14.62
N ALA A 558 -0.84 -28.39 -15.92
CA ALA A 558 -1.66 -27.76 -16.94
C ALA A 558 -2.28 -28.83 -17.85
N PRO A 559 -3.55 -29.24 -17.61
CA PRO A 559 -4.20 -30.31 -18.37
C PRO A 559 -4.27 -30.08 -19.88
N SER A 560 -4.46 -28.82 -20.29
CA SER A 560 -4.56 -28.44 -21.71
C SER A 560 -3.27 -28.62 -22.51
N ILE A 561 -2.12 -28.56 -21.83
CA ILE A 561 -0.78 -28.67 -22.44
C ILE A 561 -0.16 -30.05 -22.13
N GLY A 562 -0.63 -30.72 -21.08
CA GLY A 562 -0.06 -31.98 -20.61
C GLY A 562 1.30 -31.82 -19.93
N ALA A 563 1.56 -30.66 -19.30
CA ALA A 563 2.85 -30.35 -18.70
C ALA A 563 2.74 -29.77 -17.29
N TRP A 564 3.79 -29.94 -16.49
CA TRP A 564 4.00 -29.17 -15.26
C TRP A 564 4.68 -27.87 -15.61
N GLN A 565 4.12 -26.73 -15.18
CA GLN A 565 4.64 -25.43 -15.58
C GLN A 565 4.71 -24.40 -14.46
N ARG A 566 5.62 -23.44 -14.61
CA ARG A 566 5.74 -22.22 -13.79
C ARG A 566 6.21 -21.04 -14.64
N LEU A 567 6.13 -19.83 -14.09
CA LEU A 567 6.62 -18.62 -14.77
C LEU A 567 8.09 -18.76 -15.17
N LEU A 568 8.42 -18.50 -16.44
CA LEU A 568 9.78 -18.55 -16.97
C LEU A 568 10.58 -17.35 -16.47
N ASN A 569 11.46 -17.59 -15.50
CA ASN A 569 12.40 -16.61 -14.95
C ASN A 569 13.60 -17.33 -14.31
N GLY A 570 14.61 -16.58 -13.86
CA GLY A 570 15.78 -17.18 -13.20
C GLY A 570 15.43 -18.03 -11.97
N ASN A 571 14.38 -17.67 -11.21
CA ASN A 571 13.90 -18.46 -10.06
C ASN A 571 13.34 -19.82 -10.49
N ALA A 572 12.87 -19.98 -11.73
CA ALA A 572 12.42 -21.26 -12.25
C ALA A 572 13.59 -22.26 -12.38
N TYR A 573 14.76 -21.79 -12.79
CA TYR A 573 15.98 -22.59 -12.88
C TYR A 573 16.52 -22.95 -11.50
N TYR A 574 16.57 -21.97 -10.57
CA TYR A 574 16.93 -22.25 -9.17
C TYR A 574 15.97 -23.22 -8.47
N ALA A 575 14.69 -23.22 -8.84
CA ALA A 575 13.75 -24.21 -8.35
C ALA A 575 13.97 -25.58 -8.99
N ALA A 576 14.24 -25.62 -10.30
CA ALA A 576 14.55 -26.86 -11.00
C ALA A 576 15.82 -27.54 -10.47
N ASP A 577 16.85 -26.77 -10.08
CA ASP A 577 18.06 -27.27 -9.42
C ASP A 577 17.76 -28.11 -8.16
N ARG A 578 16.61 -27.88 -7.51
CA ARG A 578 16.23 -28.56 -6.25
C ARG A 578 15.31 -29.75 -6.46
N ILE A 579 14.96 -30.09 -7.71
CA ILE A 579 14.08 -31.20 -8.03
C ILE A 579 14.92 -32.32 -8.67
N PRO A 580 15.25 -33.39 -7.94
CA PRO A 580 16.05 -34.49 -8.45
C PRO A 580 15.49 -35.17 -9.70
N CYS A 581 14.16 -35.33 -9.79
CA CYS A 581 13.53 -36.08 -10.89
C CYS A 581 13.47 -35.35 -12.24
N ILE A 582 13.99 -34.11 -12.32
CA ILE A 582 14.07 -33.34 -13.56
C ILE A 582 15.49 -32.83 -13.83
N GLN A 583 16.51 -33.40 -13.17
CA GLN A 583 17.89 -33.00 -13.37
C GLN A 583 18.37 -33.36 -14.79
N PRO A 584 19.16 -32.50 -15.44
CA PRO A 584 19.68 -32.77 -16.78
C PRO A 584 20.51 -34.06 -16.87
N LEU A 585 20.42 -34.75 -18.00
CA LEU A 585 21.23 -35.95 -18.27
C LEU A 585 22.74 -35.66 -18.29
N SER A 586 23.14 -34.41 -18.52
CA SER A 586 24.55 -33.99 -18.45
C SER A 586 25.14 -34.07 -17.04
N GLY A 587 24.31 -34.16 -16.00
CA GLY A 587 24.73 -34.10 -14.60
C GLY A 587 25.05 -32.68 -14.09
N GLU A 588 25.01 -31.67 -14.96
CA GLU A 588 25.10 -30.27 -14.59
C GLU A 588 23.77 -29.76 -14.02
N LYS A 589 23.81 -28.76 -13.15
CA LYS A 589 22.58 -28.13 -12.65
C LYS A 589 21.90 -27.31 -13.75
N PRO A 590 20.56 -27.25 -13.81
CA PRO A 590 19.83 -26.37 -14.72
C PRO A 590 20.36 -24.92 -14.75
N THR A 591 20.70 -24.34 -13.61
CA THR A 591 21.27 -22.99 -13.55
C THR A 591 22.67 -22.89 -14.19
N GLU A 592 23.48 -23.95 -14.13
CA GLU A 592 24.80 -24.00 -14.74
C GLU A 592 24.69 -24.11 -16.26
N LEU A 593 23.80 -24.97 -16.77
CA LEU A 593 23.48 -25.05 -18.19
C LEU A 593 23.05 -23.69 -18.76
N GLN A 594 22.19 -22.97 -18.03
CA GLN A 594 21.77 -21.62 -18.41
C GLN A 594 22.95 -20.64 -18.47
N ARG A 595 23.88 -20.70 -17.51
CA ARG A 595 25.07 -19.84 -17.49
C ARG A 595 26.04 -20.16 -18.62
N SER A 596 26.25 -21.43 -18.92
CA SER A 596 27.11 -21.89 -20.02
C SER A 596 26.56 -21.41 -21.37
N SER A 597 25.26 -21.60 -21.60
CA SER A 597 24.58 -21.11 -22.81
C SER A 597 24.69 -19.59 -22.99
N ILE A 598 24.49 -18.82 -21.90
CA ILE A 598 24.67 -17.35 -21.96
C ILE A 598 26.11 -16.97 -22.33
N ARG A 599 27.13 -17.65 -21.78
CA ARG A 599 28.54 -17.39 -22.12
C ARG A 599 28.84 -17.71 -23.58
N GLU A 600 28.34 -18.83 -24.09
CA GLU A 600 28.50 -19.21 -25.50
C GLU A 600 27.85 -18.19 -26.44
N GLN A 601 26.63 -17.75 -26.14
CA GLN A 601 25.95 -16.71 -26.92
C GLN A 601 26.71 -15.38 -26.89
N GLN A 602 27.27 -15.00 -25.74
CA GLN A 602 28.09 -13.79 -25.62
C GLN A 602 29.38 -13.88 -26.44
N MET A 603 30.06 -15.04 -26.42
CA MET A 603 31.25 -15.27 -27.23
C MET A 603 30.94 -15.25 -28.73
N GLN A 604 29.85 -15.89 -29.17
CA GLN A 604 29.41 -15.85 -30.56
C GLN A 604 29.04 -14.43 -31.02
N ALA A 605 28.31 -13.68 -30.19
CA ALA A 605 27.96 -12.30 -30.48
C ALA A 605 29.18 -11.35 -30.51
N GLN A 606 30.24 -11.65 -29.76
CA GLN A 606 31.51 -10.92 -29.83
C GLN A 606 32.31 -11.27 -31.08
N ALA A 607 32.36 -12.55 -31.47
CA ALA A 607 33.03 -12.99 -32.70
C ALA A 607 32.39 -12.35 -33.95
N ILE A 608 31.06 -12.32 -34.03
CA ILE A 608 30.30 -11.69 -35.13
C ILE A 608 30.51 -10.17 -35.22
N LYS A 609 30.89 -9.50 -34.12
CA LYS A 609 31.21 -8.06 -34.11
C LYS A 609 32.66 -7.75 -34.50
N GLN A 610 33.53 -8.76 -34.53
CA GLN A 610 34.94 -8.61 -34.87
C GLN A 610 35.24 -9.01 -36.33
N GLU A 611 34.32 -9.75 -36.96
CA GLU A 611 34.18 -9.86 -38.41
C GLU A 611 33.43 -8.66 -38.99
#